data_AF-A0A7L3MUZ5-F1
#
_entry.id   AF-A0A7L3MUZ5-F1
#
_cell.length_a   1.000
_cell.length_b   1.000
_cell.length_c   1.000
_cell.angle_alpha   90.00
_cell.angle_beta   90.00
_cell.angle_gamma   90.00
#
_symmetry.space_group_name_H-M   'P 1'
#
loop_
_entity.id
_entity.type
_entity.pdbx_description
1 polymer ?
#
loop_
_entity_poly.entity_id
_entity_poly.type
_entity_poly.pdbx_seq_one_letter_code
_entity_poly.pdbx_strand_id
1 'polypeptide(L)'
;VLLPQGSLVFLVSGLVVLGYAAALSSQPTYQGVIRAMCGTAAGKLCEVCFLLNLFMISVALLRVVGDQLEKLCDSLYSNGTLSGVPLPPPWYVDQRFTLSALCVVVIFPLSVPREIGFQKYSSILGTLAACYLTLVIILKYYLQAEKLGLPEPPQPSRASSWASVFSVIPTICFGFQCHEACVAIYSSMRNQSFTHWVAVSVLSMLICLLIYSLTGFYGYLTFGKAVAADILMSYPGNDPVVIVARLLFSISIITIYPIVVLLGRSVVRDMWVTPKRGAVAVPDTGERWSRVALTVAWMATTLCIALFVPDIGKVIELIGGISAFFIFIFPGLCLVCMTGTHILGPRKK
;
A
#
# COMPACT_ATOMS: atom_id res chain seq x y z
N VAL A 1 0.56 -1.47 -23.26
CA VAL A 1 1.65 -2.45 -23.07
C VAL A 1 3.03 -1.78 -22.93
N LEU A 2 3.39 -0.74 -23.70
CA LEU A 2 4.70 -0.06 -23.55
C LEU A 2 4.88 0.77 -22.26
N LEU A 3 3.83 1.38 -21.73
CA LEU A 3 3.93 2.21 -20.51
C LEU A 3 4.42 1.46 -19.25
N PRO A 4 3.85 0.29 -18.89
CA PRO A 4 4.31 -0.44 -17.71
C PRO A 4 5.75 -0.94 -17.85
N GLN A 5 6.22 -1.25 -19.07
CA GLN A 5 7.61 -1.67 -19.30
C GLN A 5 8.60 -0.52 -19.07
N GLY A 6 8.29 0.69 -19.55
CA GLY A 6 9.11 1.89 -19.28
C GLY A 6 9.12 2.27 -17.79
N SER A 7 7.96 2.18 -17.12
CA SER A 7 7.84 2.44 -15.68
C SER A 7 8.62 1.42 -14.83
N LEU A 8 8.64 0.14 -15.23
CA LEU A 8 9.38 -0.91 -14.52
C LEU A 8 10.88 -0.61 -14.42
N VAL A 9 11.47 -0.07 -15.50
CA VAL A 9 12.90 0.29 -15.50
C VAL A 9 13.19 1.34 -14.43
N PHE A 10 12.36 2.38 -14.32
CA PHE A 10 12.52 3.39 -13.28
C PHE A 10 12.24 2.88 -11.88
N LEU A 11 11.23 2.00 -11.71
CA LEU A 11 10.90 1.39 -10.43
C LEU A 11 12.08 0.55 -9.91
N VAL A 12 12.63 -0.32 -10.77
CA VAL A 12 13.77 -1.18 -10.46
C VAL A 12 15.02 -0.33 -10.23
N SER A 13 15.31 0.65 -11.09
CA SER A 13 16.49 1.49 -10.92
C SER A 13 16.46 2.26 -9.61
N GLY A 14 15.30 2.78 -9.20
CA GLY A 14 15.12 3.42 -7.89
C GLY A 14 15.49 2.49 -6.73
N LEU A 15 15.06 1.23 -6.75
CA LEU A 15 15.42 0.23 -5.73
C LEU A 15 16.90 -0.12 -5.74
N VAL A 16 17.50 -0.23 -6.92
CA VAL A 16 18.92 -0.52 -7.07
C VAL A 16 19.76 0.62 -6.49
N VAL A 17 19.43 1.87 -6.83
CA VAL A 17 20.11 3.07 -6.32
C VAL A 17 19.98 3.17 -4.80
N LEU A 18 18.78 2.95 -4.25
CA LEU A 18 18.57 3.00 -2.81
C LEU A 18 19.29 1.89 -2.06
N GLY A 19 19.33 0.67 -2.60
CA GLY A 19 20.11 -0.42 -2.00
C GLY A 19 21.60 -0.12 -1.99
N TYR A 20 22.11 0.48 -3.07
CA TYR A 20 23.50 0.92 -3.13
C TYR A 20 23.78 2.08 -2.16
N ALA A 21 22.89 3.06 -2.07
CA ALA A 21 22.99 4.17 -1.10
C ALA A 21 22.90 3.68 0.36
N ALA A 22 22.09 2.66 0.63
CA ALA A 22 22.02 2.01 1.95
C ALA A 22 23.35 1.33 2.30
N ALA A 23 23.96 0.63 1.34
CA ALA A 23 25.27 0.00 1.52
C ALA A 23 26.37 1.01 1.86
N LEU A 24 26.36 2.20 1.24
CA LEU A 24 27.36 3.25 1.48
C LEU A 24 27.13 4.01 2.79
N SER A 25 25.89 4.36 3.09
CA SER A 25 25.56 5.21 4.25
C SER A 25 25.53 4.44 5.58
N SER A 26 25.45 3.11 5.54
CA SER A 26 25.30 2.23 6.73
C SER A 26 24.12 2.63 7.64
N GLN A 27 23.12 3.30 7.08
CA GLN A 27 21.92 3.71 7.80
C GLN A 27 20.83 2.62 7.68
N PRO A 28 20.15 2.26 8.78
CA PRO A 28 19.12 1.22 8.75
C PRO A 28 17.75 1.72 8.26
N THR A 29 17.56 3.03 8.11
CA THR A 29 16.27 3.64 7.74
C THR A 29 16.35 4.47 6.46
N TYR A 30 15.25 4.50 5.70
CA TYR A 30 15.15 5.26 4.46
C TYR A 30 15.46 6.75 4.67
N GLN A 31 14.80 7.41 5.63
CA GLN A 31 15.08 8.81 5.96
C GLN A 31 16.54 9.03 6.40
N GLY A 32 17.15 8.06 7.06
CA GLY A 32 18.56 8.10 7.46
C GLY A 32 19.49 8.12 6.26
N VAL A 33 19.25 7.26 5.27
CA VAL A 33 20.02 7.21 4.01
C VAL A 33 19.91 8.54 3.27
N ILE A 34 18.68 9.07 3.08
CA ILE A 34 18.48 10.35 2.38
C ILE A 34 19.17 11.49 3.13
N ARG A 35 19.07 11.53 4.46
CA ARG A 35 19.73 12.55 5.28
C ARG A 35 21.26 12.48 5.17
N ALA A 36 21.83 11.28 5.18
CA ALA A 36 23.26 11.07 5.11
C ALA A 36 23.84 11.43 3.73
N MET A 37 23.12 11.14 2.66
CA MET A 37 23.59 11.37 1.29
C MET A 37 23.26 12.77 0.76
N CYS A 38 22.06 13.28 1.05
CA CYS A 38 21.52 14.47 0.43
C CYS A 38 21.38 15.67 1.40
N GLY A 39 21.76 15.48 2.68
CA GLY A 39 21.74 16.52 3.71
C GLY A 39 20.43 16.59 4.50
N THR A 40 20.43 17.48 5.51
CA THR A 40 19.36 17.58 6.51
C THR A 40 18.03 18.05 5.96
N ALA A 41 18.03 18.97 5.00
CA ALA A 41 16.82 19.50 4.36
C ALA A 41 16.06 18.40 3.60
N ALA A 42 16.76 17.64 2.73
CA ALA A 42 16.19 16.52 1.99
C ALA A 42 15.69 15.41 2.94
N GLY A 43 16.44 15.11 4.00
CA GLY A 43 16.01 14.17 5.03
C GLY A 43 14.73 14.61 5.77
N LYS A 44 14.55 15.90 6.04
CA LYS A 44 13.32 16.42 6.67
C LYS A 44 12.12 16.40 5.73
N LEU A 45 12.32 16.75 4.45
CA LEU A 45 11.27 16.59 3.44
C LEU A 45 10.84 15.13 3.31
N CYS A 46 11.81 14.20 3.28
CA CYS A 46 11.55 12.76 3.25
C CYS A 46 10.72 12.28 4.45
N GLU A 47 11.04 12.71 5.67
CA GLU A 47 10.26 12.36 6.88
C GLU A 47 8.80 12.82 6.77
N VAL A 48 8.57 14.06 6.30
CA VAL A 48 7.22 14.62 6.12
C VAL A 48 6.45 13.87 5.05
N CYS A 49 7.06 13.64 3.87
CA CYS A 49 6.44 12.87 2.80
C CYS A 49 6.08 11.45 3.27
N PHE A 50 6.96 10.81 4.06
CA PHE A 50 6.78 9.43 4.48
C PHE A 50 5.63 9.32 5.49
N LEU A 51 5.56 10.29 6.41
CA LEU A 51 4.46 10.38 7.36
C LEU A 51 3.11 10.58 6.65
N LEU A 52 3.05 11.52 5.70
CA LEU A 52 1.84 11.79 4.92
C LEU A 52 1.43 10.58 4.08
N ASN A 53 2.40 9.91 3.46
CA ASN A 53 2.16 8.71 2.67
C ASN A 53 1.54 7.59 3.53
N LEU A 54 2.14 7.26 4.68
CA LEU A 54 1.62 6.25 5.60
C LEU A 54 0.24 6.59 6.15
N PHE A 55 -0.01 7.88 6.42
CA PHE A 55 -1.31 8.35 6.88
C PHE A 55 -2.39 8.13 5.82
N MET A 56 -2.11 8.51 4.58
CA MET A 56 -3.05 8.33 3.47
C MET A 56 -3.25 6.85 3.12
N ILE A 57 -2.20 6.02 3.18
CA ILE A 57 -2.32 4.56 3.05
C ILE A 57 -3.25 4.00 4.13
N SER A 58 -3.12 4.45 5.38
CA SER A 58 -4.00 4.02 6.46
C SER A 58 -5.48 4.32 6.14
N VAL A 59 -5.78 5.53 5.65
CA VAL A 59 -7.14 5.91 5.21
C VAL A 59 -7.63 5.00 4.08
N ALA A 60 -6.81 4.76 3.06
CA ALA A 60 -7.17 3.89 1.94
C ALA A 60 -7.49 2.47 2.40
N LEU A 61 -6.65 1.88 3.26
CA LEU A 61 -6.86 0.53 3.80
C LEU A 61 -8.17 0.43 4.58
N LEU A 62 -8.51 1.42 5.42
CA LEU A 62 -9.79 1.44 6.13
C LEU A 62 -10.98 1.57 5.19
N ARG A 63 -10.87 2.41 4.15
CA ARG A 63 -11.94 2.56 3.15
C ARG A 63 -12.19 1.26 2.38
N VAL A 64 -11.14 0.60 1.89
CA VAL A 64 -11.25 -0.71 1.21
C VAL A 64 -11.93 -1.74 2.12
N VAL A 65 -11.45 -1.87 3.36
CA VAL A 65 -12.04 -2.84 4.31
C VAL A 65 -13.50 -2.52 4.59
N GLY A 66 -13.85 -1.25 4.70
CA GLY A 66 -15.24 -0.81 4.82
C GLY A 66 -16.10 -1.24 3.63
N ASP A 67 -15.63 -1.06 2.40
CA ASP A 67 -16.35 -1.43 1.17
C ASP A 67 -16.55 -2.94 1.07
N GLN A 68 -15.53 -3.73 1.46
CA GLN A 68 -15.64 -5.18 1.50
C GLN A 68 -16.59 -5.67 2.59
N LEU A 69 -16.57 -5.03 3.77
CA LEU A 69 -17.43 -5.38 4.89
C LEU A 69 -18.91 -5.12 4.58
N GLU A 70 -19.22 -4.00 3.92
CA GLU A 70 -20.57 -3.67 3.46
C GLU A 70 -21.12 -4.77 2.54
N LYS A 71 -20.36 -5.17 1.52
CA LYS A 71 -20.78 -6.25 0.60
C LYS A 71 -20.91 -7.61 1.27
N LEU A 72 -20.08 -7.90 2.27
CA LEU A 72 -20.19 -9.13 3.06
C LEU A 72 -21.46 -9.12 3.91
N CYS A 73 -21.78 -7.98 4.54
CA CYS A 73 -23.01 -7.78 5.29
C CYS A 73 -24.27 -7.93 4.42
N ASP A 74 -24.28 -7.31 3.23
CA ASP A 74 -25.36 -7.44 2.26
C ASP A 74 -25.61 -8.90 1.86
N SER A 75 -24.54 -9.65 1.62
CA SER A 75 -24.60 -11.07 1.23
C SER A 75 -25.19 -11.95 2.32
N LEU A 76 -24.77 -11.74 3.57
CA LEU A 76 -25.29 -12.48 4.73
C LEU A 76 -26.77 -12.18 4.98
N TYR A 77 -27.19 -10.91 4.84
CA TYR A 77 -28.58 -10.52 5.06
C TYR A 77 -29.51 -10.91 3.90
N SER A 78 -29.03 -10.84 2.66
CA SER A 78 -29.76 -11.30 1.47
C SER A 78 -30.07 -12.80 1.54
N ASN A 79 -29.16 -13.63 2.08
CA ASN A 79 -29.43 -15.05 2.31
C ASN A 79 -30.42 -15.30 3.47
N GLY A 80 -30.47 -14.40 4.46
CA GLY A 80 -31.41 -14.48 5.59
C GLY A 80 -32.84 -14.04 5.28
N THR A 81 -33.05 -13.25 4.21
CA THR A 81 -34.36 -12.66 3.84
C THR A 81 -35.21 -13.54 2.91
N LEU A 82 -34.86 -14.81 2.73
CA LEU A 82 -35.70 -15.84 2.09
C LEU A 82 -37.09 -16.05 2.76
N SER A 83 -37.40 -15.33 3.84
CA SER A 83 -38.72 -15.34 4.53
C SER A 83 -39.63 -14.13 4.26
N GLY A 84 -39.35 -13.31 3.23
CA GLY A 84 -40.44 -12.57 2.55
C GLY A 84 -40.93 -11.24 3.15
N VAL A 85 -40.15 -10.52 3.96
CA VAL A 85 -40.45 -9.13 4.34
C VAL A 85 -39.18 -8.28 4.26
N PRO A 86 -39.13 -7.18 3.48
CA PRO A 86 -38.01 -6.25 3.51
C PRO A 86 -38.09 -5.41 4.77
N LEU A 87 -37.44 -5.85 5.85
CA LEU A 87 -37.17 -4.98 6.99
C LEU A 87 -36.04 -4.01 6.61
N PRO A 88 -36.07 -2.75 7.10
CA PRO A 88 -34.93 -1.86 6.98
C PRO A 88 -33.70 -2.54 7.63
N PRO A 89 -32.51 -2.43 7.01
CA PRO A 89 -31.31 -3.05 7.54
C PRO A 89 -31.08 -2.57 8.97
N PRO A 90 -30.77 -3.47 9.91
CA PRO A 90 -30.49 -3.09 11.29
C PRO A 90 -29.35 -2.07 11.37
N TRP A 91 -29.40 -1.18 12.37
CA TRP A 91 -28.37 -0.15 12.58
C TRP A 91 -26.94 -0.71 12.72
N TYR A 92 -26.80 -1.97 13.16
CA TYR A 92 -25.49 -2.64 13.30
C TYR A 92 -24.93 -3.17 11.97
N VAL A 93 -25.70 -3.16 10.89
CA VAL A 93 -25.28 -3.55 9.53
C VAL A 93 -24.73 -2.33 8.77
N ASP A 94 -24.95 -1.11 9.28
CA ASP A 94 -24.42 0.11 8.69
C ASP A 94 -22.89 0.07 8.56
N GLN A 95 -22.38 0.47 7.39
CA GLN A 95 -20.94 0.47 7.07
C GLN A 95 -20.14 1.26 8.12
N ARG A 96 -20.72 2.36 8.62
CA ARG A 96 -20.07 3.24 9.59
C ARG A 96 -19.88 2.56 10.94
N PHE A 97 -20.92 1.86 11.40
CA PHE A 97 -20.87 1.13 12.66
C PHE A 97 -19.95 -0.09 12.56
N THR A 98 -20.11 -0.91 11.50
CA THR A 98 -19.32 -2.13 11.31
C THR A 98 -17.82 -1.83 11.14
N LEU A 99 -17.45 -0.83 10.35
CA LEU A 99 -16.06 -0.40 10.20
C LEU A 99 -15.50 0.14 11.52
N SER A 100 -16.26 0.98 12.24
CA SER A 100 -15.83 1.51 13.53
C SER A 100 -15.64 0.41 14.58
N ALA A 101 -16.56 -0.55 14.64
CA ALA A 101 -16.47 -1.71 15.52
C ALA A 101 -15.25 -2.57 15.18
N LEU A 102 -15.01 -2.86 13.89
CA LEU A 102 -13.83 -3.61 13.45
C LEU A 102 -12.52 -2.88 13.82
N CYS A 103 -12.49 -1.55 13.67
CA CYS A 103 -11.33 -0.75 14.05
C CYS A 103 -11.02 -0.86 15.55
N VAL A 104 -12.04 -0.75 16.41
CA VAL A 104 -11.87 -0.78 17.87
C VAL A 104 -11.59 -2.20 18.38
N VAL A 105 -12.29 -3.21 17.86
CA VAL A 105 -12.25 -4.58 18.38
C VAL A 105 -11.10 -5.40 17.80
N VAL A 106 -10.68 -5.13 16.56
CA VAL A 106 -9.66 -5.94 15.87
C VAL A 106 -8.42 -5.12 15.55
N ILE A 107 -8.55 -4.04 14.80
CA ILE A 107 -7.36 -3.31 14.30
C ILE A 107 -6.59 -2.63 15.43
N PHE A 108 -7.30 -2.04 16.39
CA PHE A 108 -6.70 -1.36 17.53
C PHE A 108 -5.86 -2.29 18.42
N PRO A 109 -6.39 -3.42 18.94
CA PRO A 109 -5.58 -4.33 19.75
C PRO A 109 -4.39 -4.91 18.96
N LEU A 110 -4.53 -5.11 17.65
CA LEU A 110 -3.40 -5.52 16.79
C LEU A 110 -2.34 -4.43 16.61
N SER A 111 -2.69 -3.14 16.77
CA SER A 111 -1.80 -1.98 16.56
C SER A 111 -1.09 -1.49 17.83
N VAL A 112 -1.51 -1.96 19.02
CA VAL A 112 -0.90 -1.62 20.32
C VAL A 112 0.49 -2.23 20.54
N PRO A 113 0.78 -3.49 20.15
CA PRO A 113 2.09 -4.12 20.37
C PRO A 113 3.28 -3.29 19.88
N ARG A 114 4.43 -3.44 20.55
CA ARG A 114 5.70 -2.80 20.16
C ARG A 114 6.28 -3.42 18.90
N GLU A 115 6.10 -4.73 18.72
CA GLU A 115 6.66 -5.52 17.61
C GLU A 115 5.59 -6.47 17.07
N ILE A 116 5.50 -6.60 15.74
CA ILE A 116 4.60 -7.56 15.09
C ILE A 116 5.44 -8.76 14.65
N GLY A 117 5.62 -9.73 15.54
CA GLY A 117 6.28 -11.01 15.21
C GLY A 117 5.54 -11.83 14.14
N PHE A 118 4.27 -11.48 13.86
CA PHE A 118 3.45 -12.13 12.84
C PHE A 118 3.62 -11.57 11.43
N GLN A 119 4.48 -10.56 11.23
CA GLN A 119 4.65 -9.90 9.93
C GLN A 119 5.00 -10.89 8.81
N LYS A 120 5.83 -11.90 9.09
CA LYS A 120 6.18 -12.95 8.12
C LYS A 120 4.97 -13.76 7.63
N TYR A 121 4.02 -14.06 8.51
CA TYR A 121 2.80 -14.79 8.17
C TYR A 121 1.83 -13.88 7.39
N SER A 122 1.73 -12.61 7.80
CA SER A 122 0.95 -11.60 7.07
C SER A 122 1.42 -11.42 5.63
N SER A 123 2.73 -11.41 5.37
CA SER A 123 3.27 -11.27 4.00
C SER A 123 2.93 -12.46 3.11
N ILE A 124 2.98 -13.69 3.65
CA ILE A 124 2.60 -14.91 2.91
C ILE A 124 1.09 -14.89 2.62
N LEU A 125 0.28 -14.58 3.64
CA LEU A 125 -1.17 -14.49 3.50
C LEU A 125 -1.58 -13.45 2.45
N GLY A 126 -0.98 -12.26 2.49
CA GLY A 126 -1.25 -11.19 1.52
C GLY A 126 -0.91 -11.58 0.09
N THR A 127 0.24 -12.23 -0.11
CA THR A 127 0.64 -12.72 -1.45
C THR A 127 -0.32 -13.79 -1.96
N LEU A 128 -0.71 -14.74 -1.10
CA LEU A 128 -1.69 -15.78 -1.46
C LEU A 128 -3.07 -15.19 -1.76
N ALA A 129 -3.52 -14.21 -0.98
CA ALA A 129 -4.78 -13.51 -1.22
C ALA A 129 -4.77 -12.77 -2.57
N ALA A 130 -3.67 -12.11 -2.94
CA ALA A 130 -3.53 -11.45 -4.23
C ALA A 130 -3.52 -12.45 -5.41
N CYS A 131 -2.79 -13.57 -5.27
CA CYS A 131 -2.79 -14.65 -6.26
C CYS A 131 -4.18 -15.27 -6.43
N TYR A 132 -4.87 -15.55 -5.32
CA TYR A 132 -6.23 -16.09 -5.33
C TYR A 132 -7.20 -15.11 -6.00
N LEU A 133 -7.15 -13.83 -5.64
CA LEU A 133 -7.99 -12.79 -6.25
C LEU A 133 -7.76 -12.71 -7.77
N THR A 134 -6.50 -12.73 -8.21
CA THR A 134 -6.15 -12.73 -9.64
C THR A 134 -6.76 -13.93 -10.35
N LEU A 135 -6.63 -15.12 -9.76
CA LEU A 135 -7.20 -16.35 -10.30
C LEU A 135 -8.73 -16.29 -10.37
N VAL A 136 -9.40 -15.77 -9.33
CA VAL A 136 -10.86 -15.58 -9.33
C VAL A 136 -11.30 -14.65 -10.46
N ILE A 137 -10.61 -13.53 -10.67
CA ILE A 137 -10.95 -12.57 -11.74
C ILE A 137 -10.80 -13.21 -13.13
N ILE A 138 -9.73 -13.98 -13.35
CA ILE A 138 -9.51 -14.71 -14.60
C ILE A 138 -10.62 -15.75 -14.82
N LEU A 139 -10.92 -16.56 -13.81
CA LEU A 139 -11.97 -17.59 -13.90
C LEU A 139 -13.34 -16.97 -14.17
N LYS A 140 -13.68 -15.87 -13.52
CA LYS A 140 -14.96 -15.18 -13.74
C LYS A 140 -15.08 -14.65 -15.15
N TYR A 141 -14.01 -14.09 -15.71
CA TYR A 141 -14.00 -13.67 -17.11
C TYR A 141 -14.36 -14.83 -18.06
N TYR A 142 -13.68 -15.98 -17.94
CA TYR A 142 -13.93 -17.12 -18.81
C TYR A 142 -15.32 -17.74 -18.61
N LEU A 143 -15.78 -17.91 -17.36
CA LEU A 143 -17.10 -18.46 -17.07
C LEU A 143 -18.24 -17.55 -17.52
N GLN A 144 -18.05 -16.22 -17.43
CA GLN A 144 -19.04 -15.25 -17.89
C GLN A 144 -19.08 -15.16 -19.42
N ALA A 145 -17.93 -15.28 -20.08
CA ALA A 145 -17.84 -15.38 -21.54
C ALA A 145 -18.58 -16.63 -22.08
N GLU A 146 -18.48 -17.76 -21.38
CA GLU A 146 -19.19 -19.00 -21.72
C GLU A 146 -20.71 -18.88 -21.55
N LYS A 147 -21.18 -18.26 -20.46
CA LYS A 147 -22.61 -18.09 -20.17
C LYS A 147 -23.34 -17.10 -21.09
N LEU A 148 -22.65 -16.07 -21.55
CA LEU A 148 -23.25 -15.00 -22.36
C LEU A 148 -23.19 -15.25 -23.87
N GLY A 149 -22.60 -16.37 -24.33
CA GLY A 149 -22.52 -16.69 -25.76
C GLY A 149 -21.89 -15.60 -26.62
N LEU A 150 -21.01 -14.78 -26.00
CA LEU A 150 -20.47 -13.50 -26.45
C LEU A 150 -21.48 -12.43 -26.90
N PRO A 151 -21.29 -11.22 -26.37
CA PRO A 151 -21.04 -10.06 -27.21
C PRO A 151 -19.54 -9.71 -27.14
N GLU A 152 -18.99 -9.35 -28.29
CA GLU A 152 -17.66 -8.79 -28.54
C GLU A 152 -16.98 -8.13 -27.32
N PRO A 153 -15.69 -8.42 -27.01
CA PRO A 153 -14.98 -7.73 -25.94
C PRO A 153 -15.07 -6.21 -26.20
N PRO A 154 -15.39 -5.39 -25.18
CA PRO A 154 -15.50 -3.95 -25.37
C PRO A 154 -14.23 -3.45 -26.04
N GLN A 155 -14.37 -2.94 -27.26
CA GLN A 155 -13.23 -2.56 -28.09
C GLN A 155 -12.36 -1.61 -27.27
N PRO A 156 -11.08 -1.93 -27.03
CA PRO A 156 -10.23 -1.11 -26.18
C PRO A 156 -10.19 0.28 -26.78
N SER A 157 -10.82 1.25 -26.10
CA SER A 157 -10.82 2.63 -26.56
C SER A 157 -9.36 3.08 -26.58
N ARG A 158 -8.83 3.25 -27.80
CA ARG A 158 -7.47 3.75 -28.03
C ARG A 158 -7.31 5.01 -27.19
N ALA A 159 -6.31 5.03 -26.31
CA ALA A 159 -5.97 6.23 -25.54
C ALA A 159 -5.72 7.36 -26.54
N SER A 160 -6.68 8.28 -26.66
CA SER A 160 -6.69 9.29 -27.72
C SER A 160 -5.84 10.51 -27.37
N SER A 161 -5.31 10.59 -26.14
CA SER A 161 -4.51 11.72 -25.67
C SER A 161 -3.37 11.27 -24.74
N TRP A 162 -2.20 11.89 -24.88
CA TRP A 162 -1.07 11.74 -23.94
C TRP A 162 -1.46 12.11 -22.51
N ALA A 163 -2.46 12.97 -22.31
CA ALA A 163 -2.94 13.35 -20.98
C ALA A 163 -3.56 12.16 -20.21
N SER A 164 -4.27 11.26 -20.88
CA SER A 164 -4.87 10.07 -20.24
C SER A 164 -3.83 9.02 -19.84
N VAL A 165 -2.62 9.12 -20.39
CA VAL A 165 -1.49 8.28 -20.01
C VAL A 165 -0.88 8.77 -18.70
N PHE A 166 -0.75 10.08 -18.52
CA PHE A 166 -0.23 10.69 -17.29
C PHE A 166 -1.16 10.50 -16.09
N SER A 167 -2.48 10.42 -16.29
CA SER A 167 -3.43 10.20 -15.20
C SER A 167 -3.31 8.84 -14.52
N VAL A 168 -2.68 7.85 -15.15
CA VAL A 168 -2.49 6.50 -14.59
C VAL A 168 -1.20 6.39 -13.78
N ILE A 169 -0.26 7.34 -13.95
CA ILE A 169 1.05 7.32 -13.28
C ILE A 169 0.92 7.27 -11.76
N PRO A 170 0.08 8.10 -11.10
CA PRO A 170 -0.07 8.03 -9.64
C PRO A 170 -0.52 6.64 -9.18
N THR A 171 -1.50 6.03 -9.85
CA THR A 171 -1.97 4.68 -9.52
C THR A 171 -0.86 3.63 -9.67
N ILE A 172 -0.03 3.74 -10.71
CA ILE A 172 1.15 2.86 -10.89
C ILE A 172 2.16 3.10 -9.78
N CYS A 173 2.46 4.36 -9.45
CA CYS A 173 3.39 4.70 -8.38
C CYS A 173 2.93 4.16 -7.03
N PHE A 174 1.65 4.31 -6.69
CA PHE A 174 1.09 3.71 -5.48
C PHE A 174 1.17 2.18 -5.50
N GLY A 175 0.72 1.56 -6.60
CA GLY A 175 0.69 0.09 -6.71
C GLY A 175 2.07 -0.56 -6.63
N PHE A 176 3.09 0.07 -7.20
CA PHE A 176 4.47 -0.44 -7.20
C PHE A 176 5.37 0.21 -6.14
N GLN A 177 4.80 0.96 -5.19
CA GLN A 177 5.59 1.55 -4.13
C GLN A 177 6.10 0.47 -3.17
N CYS A 178 7.42 0.25 -3.14
CA CYS A 178 8.08 -0.50 -2.06
C CYS A 178 9.39 0.14 -1.59
N HIS A 179 9.75 1.29 -2.16
CA HIS A 179 11.04 1.97 -1.97
C HIS A 179 11.27 2.41 -0.53
N GLU A 180 10.22 2.82 0.19
CA GLU A 180 10.31 3.20 1.61
C GLU A 180 10.82 2.06 2.51
N ALA A 181 10.40 0.83 2.23
CA ALA A 181 10.80 -0.34 3.01
C ALA A 181 12.13 -0.95 2.54
N CYS A 182 12.63 -0.54 1.39
CA CYS A 182 13.72 -1.25 0.71
C CYS A 182 15.03 -1.22 1.51
N VAL A 183 15.34 -0.10 2.19
CA VAL A 183 16.53 0.06 3.03
C VAL A 183 16.47 -0.88 4.24
N ALA A 184 15.31 -0.92 4.92
CA ALA A 184 15.10 -1.78 6.07
C ALA A 184 15.20 -3.26 5.67
N ILE A 185 14.58 -3.63 4.54
CA ILE A 185 14.66 -4.99 3.98
C ILE A 185 16.11 -5.34 3.66
N TYR A 186 16.82 -4.47 2.94
CA TYR A 186 18.23 -4.69 2.56
C TYR A 186 19.12 -4.91 3.79
N SER A 187 19.00 -4.02 4.79
CA SER A 187 19.77 -4.13 6.04
C SER A 187 19.46 -5.40 6.85
N SER A 188 18.27 -5.96 6.69
CA SER A 188 17.82 -7.18 7.39
C SER A 188 18.14 -8.47 6.61
N MET A 189 18.62 -8.39 5.37
CA MET A 189 18.95 -9.58 4.58
C MET A 189 20.21 -10.27 5.11
N ARG A 190 20.19 -11.60 5.16
CA ARG A 190 21.38 -12.40 5.51
C ARG A 190 22.53 -12.19 4.51
N ASN A 191 22.22 -12.09 3.23
CA ASN A 191 23.18 -11.80 2.18
C ASN A 191 22.94 -10.38 1.64
N GLN A 192 23.79 -9.46 2.07
CA GLN A 192 23.77 -8.05 1.68
C GLN A 192 24.63 -7.77 0.43
N SER A 193 24.87 -8.76 -0.43
CA SER A 193 25.57 -8.51 -1.68
C SER A 193 24.69 -7.69 -2.63
N PHE A 194 25.32 -6.76 -3.36
CA PHE A 194 24.62 -5.89 -4.31
C PHE A 194 23.91 -6.70 -5.40
N THR A 195 24.58 -7.70 -5.98
CA THR A 195 24.00 -8.57 -7.01
C THR A 195 22.78 -9.35 -6.51
N HIS A 196 22.82 -9.81 -5.25
CA HIS A 196 21.69 -10.49 -4.62
C HIS A 196 20.51 -9.53 -4.43
N TRP A 197 20.76 -8.29 -3.96
CA TRP A 197 19.71 -7.27 -3.84
C TRP A 197 19.05 -6.92 -5.18
N VAL A 198 19.84 -6.74 -6.25
CA VAL A 198 19.31 -6.48 -7.59
C VAL A 198 18.44 -7.64 -8.06
N ALA A 199 18.90 -8.89 -7.90
CA ALA A 199 18.15 -10.06 -8.32
C ALA A 199 16.79 -10.17 -7.58
N VAL A 200 16.80 -10.01 -6.25
CA VAL A 200 15.57 -10.03 -5.43
C VAL A 200 14.61 -8.91 -5.83
N SER A 201 15.13 -7.70 -6.06
CA SER A 201 14.34 -6.54 -6.45
C SER A 201 13.67 -6.72 -7.81
N VAL A 202 14.44 -7.18 -8.81
CA VAL A 202 13.93 -7.43 -10.18
C VAL A 202 12.88 -8.54 -10.17
N LEU A 203 13.17 -9.67 -9.52
CA LEU A 203 12.25 -10.80 -9.49
C LEU A 203 10.94 -10.44 -8.78
N SER A 204 11.01 -9.74 -7.64
CA SER A 204 9.83 -9.28 -6.90
C SER A 204 8.97 -8.33 -7.73
N MET A 205 9.61 -7.37 -8.42
CA MET A 205 8.91 -6.42 -9.30
C MET A 205 8.26 -7.10 -10.50
N LEU A 206 8.91 -8.10 -11.10
CA LEU A 206 8.33 -8.88 -12.19
C LEU A 206 7.10 -9.67 -11.75
N ILE A 207 7.14 -10.31 -10.57
CA ILE A 207 5.99 -11.03 -10.02
C ILE A 207 4.82 -10.06 -9.77
N CYS A 208 5.08 -8.90 -9.16
CA CYS A 208 4.06 -7.87 -8.95
C CYS A 208 3.47 -7.38 -10.27
N LEU A 209 4.32 -7.14 -11.27
CA LEU A 209 3.89 -6.72 -12.60
C LEU A 209 2.97 -7.73 -13.25
N LEU A 210 3.28 -9.02 -13.14
CA LEU A 210 2.44 -10.09 -13.69
C LEU A 210 1.07 -10.13 -12.99
N ILE A 211 1.04 -10.14 -11.66
CA ILE A 211 -0.20 -10.17 -10.87
C ILE A 211 -1.08 -8.96 -11.20
N TYR A 212 -0.52 -7.75 -11.19
CA TYR A 212 -1.27 -6.52 -11.47
C TYR A 212 -1.73 -6.43 -12.91
N SER A 213 -0.88 -6.84 -13.87
CA SER A 213 -1.24 -6.82 -15.29
C SER A 213 -2.37 -7.81 -15.59
N LEU A 214 -2.31 -9.03 -15.05
CA LEU A 214 -3.37 -10.03 -15.21
C LEU A 214 -4.67 -9.55 -14.57
N THR A 215 -4.61 -9.09 -13.32
CA THR A 215 -5.78 -8.57 -12.59
C THR A 215 -6.44 -7.41 -13.32
N GLY A 216 -5.65 -6.41 -13.74
CA GLY A 216 -6.16 -5.23 -14.45
C GLY A 216 -6.67 -5.56 -15.85
N PHE A 217 -5.97 -6.42 -16.59
CA PHE A 217 -6.35 -6.79 -17.96
C PHE A 217 -7.67 -7.56 -17.98
N TYR A 218 -7.77 -8.67 -17.24
CA TYR A 218 -9.00 -9.46 -17.21
C TYR A 218 -10.15 -8.73 -16.50
N GLY A 219 -9.84 -7.93 -15.49
CA GLY A 219 -10.83 -7.06 -14.86
C GLY A 219 -11.46 -6.06 -15.83
N TYR A 220 -10.62 -5.40 -16.64
CA TYR A 220 -11.10 -4.48 -17.66
C TYR A 220 -11.85 -5.19 -18.78
N LEU A 221 -11.43 -6.39 -19.20
CA LEU A 221 -12.19 -7.17 -20.20
C LEU A 221 -13.57 -7.58 -19.70
N THR A 222 -13.72 -7.88 -18.40
CA THR A 222 -15.00 -8.29 -17.81
C THR A 222 -15.99 -7.12 -17.67
N PHE A 223 -15.54 -5.94 -17.23
CA PHE A 223 -16.44 -4.82 -16.87
C PHE A 223 -16.32 -3.60 -17.79
N GLY A 224 -15.29 -3.52 -18.63
CA GLY A 224 -15.00 -2.39 -19.49
C GLY A 224 -14.89 -1.07 -18.71
N LYS A 225 -15.56 -0.04 -19.21
CA LYS A 225 -15.58 1.31 -18.60
C LYS A 225 -16.38 1.41 -17.31
N ALA A 226 -17.19 0.41 -16.98
CA ALA A 226 -18.03 0.41 -15.79
C ALA A 226 -17.31 -0.19 -14.56
N VAL A 227 -16.04 -0.57 -14.68
CA VAL A 227 -15.25 -1.09 -13.57
C VAL A 227 -15.16 -0.05 -12.45
N ALA A 228 -15.48 -0.47 -11.22
CA ALA A 228 -15.30 0.36 -10.03
C ALA A 228 -13.82 0.48 -9.67
N ALA A 229 -13.45 1.54 -8.93
CA ALA A 229 -12.07 1.75 -8.45
C ALA A 229 -11.56 0.56 -7.62
N ASP A 230 -12.44 -0.05 -6.83
CA ASP A 230 -12.24 -1.39 -6.26
C ASP A 230 -12.95 -2.43 -7.14
N ILE A 231 -12.17 -3.27 -7.81
CA ILE A 231 -12.71 -4.27 -8.74
C ILE A 231 -13.65 -5.28 -8.06
N LEU A 232 -13.46 -5.62 -6.78
CA LEU A 232 -14.36 -6.55 -6.08
C LEU A 232 -15.75 -5.92 -5.92
N MET A 233 -15.88 -4.59 -5.91
CA MET A 233 -17.17 -3.92 -5.87
C MET A 233 -17.96 -4.05 -7.17
N SER A 234 -17.30 -4.41 -8.28
CA SER A 234 -17.96 -4.67 -9.56
C SER A 234 -18.62 -6.06 -9.62
N TYR A 235 -18.25 -6.98 -8.71
CA TYR A 235 -18.85 -8.30 -8.61
C TYR A 235 -20.04 -8.31 -7.64
N PRO A 236 -21.06 -9.17 -7.88
CA PRO A 236 -22.19 -9.33 -6.97
C PRO A 236 -21.74 -9.87 -5.59
N GLY A 237 -22.46 -9.50 -4.53
CA GLY A 237 -22.14 -9.90 -3.15
C GLY A 237 -22.42 -11.38 -2.83
N ASN A 238 -23.31 -12.04 -3.58
CA ASN A 238 -23.80 -13.39 -3.26
C ASN A 238 -22.98 -14.52 -3.91
N ASP A 239 -21.88 -14.20 -4.60
CA ASP A 239 -21.06 -15.20 -5.27
C ASP A 239 -20.02 -15.81 -4.31
N PRO A 240 -20.09 -17.11 -3.99
CA PRO A 240 -19.29 -17.71 -2.92
C PRO A 240 -17.78 -17.61 -3.17
N VAL A 241 -17.34 -17.70 -4.43
CA VAL A 241 -15.91 -17.61 -4.79
C VAL A 241 -15.40 -16.18 -4.59
N VAL A 242 -16.24 -15.20 -4.92
CA VAL A 242 -15.92 -13.78 -4.70
C VAL A 242 -15.92 -13.45 -3.21
N ILE A 243 -16.88 -13.99 -2.44
CA ILE A 243 -16.93 -13.82 -0.98
C ILE A 243 -15.63 -14.29 -0.32
N VAL A 244 -15.13 -15.47 -0.70
CA VAL A 244 -13.84 -15.97 -0.20
C VAL A 244 -12.70 -15.02 -0.56
N ALA A 245 -12.69 -14.47 -1.78
CA ALA A 245 -11.69 -13.49 -2.21
C ALA A 245 -11.76 -12.20 -1.37
N ARG A 246 -12.97 -11.68 -1.11
CA ARG A 246 -13.20 -10.51 -0.24
C ARG A 246 -12.68 -10.75 1.16
N LEU A 247 -12.95 -11.91 1.75
CA LEU A 247 -12.50 -12.26 3.10
C LEU A 247 -10.98 -12.33 3.18
N LEU A 248 -10.33 -13.07 2.27
CA LEU A 248 -8.87 -13.20 2.25
C LEU A 248 -8.19 -11.84 2.03
N PHE A 249 -8.73 -11.02 1.12
CA PHE A 249 -8.23 -9.68 0.85
C PHE A 249 -8.40 -8.75 2.06
N SER A 250 -9.58 -8.77 2.70
CA SER A 250 -9.87 -7.96 3.89
C SER A 250 -8.98 -8.34 5.07
N ILE A 251 -8.80 -9.64 5.34
CA ILE A 251 -7.91 -10.13 6.40
C ILE A 251 -6.48 -9.65 6.13
N SER A 252 -6.02 -9.73 4.87
CA SER A 252 -4.68 -9.26 4.48
C SER A 252 -4.50 -7.77 4.75
N ILE A 253 -5.51 -6.93 4.49
CA ILE A 253 -5.46 -5.50 4.78
C ILE A 253 -5.46 -5.23 6.30
N ILE A 254 -6.31 -5.95 7.05
CA ILE A 254 -6.38 -5.85 8.50
C ILE A 254 -5.04 -6.18 9.15
N THR A 255 -4.27 -7.13 8.60
CA THR A 255 -2.93 -7.45 9.11
C THR A 255 -1.84 -6.48 8.67
N ILE A 256 -2.02 -5.78 7.54
CA ILE A 256 -1.09 -4.74 7.06
C ILE A 256 -1.25 -3.43 7.85
N TYR A 257 -2.47 -3.05 8.21
CA TYR A 257 -2.75 -1.76 8.86
C TYR A 257 -1.90 -1.52 10.13
N PRO A 258 -1.78 -2.46 11.08
CA PRO A 258 -0.91 -2.31 12.23
C PRO A 258 0.55 -2.01 11.87
N ILE A 259 1.07 -2.62 10.80
CA ILE A 259 2.44 -2.41 10.32
C ILE A 259 2.63 -0.96 9.85
N VAL A 260 1.65 -0.42 9.12
CA VAL A 260 1.66 0.98 8.68
C VAL A 260 1.65 1.93 9.89
N VAL A 261 0.84 1.64 10.90
CA VAL A 261 0.83 2.41 12.16
C VAL A 261 2.17 2.31 12.88
N LEU A 262 2.78 1.12 12.97
CA LEU A 262 4.12 0.96 13.57
C LEU A 262 5.15 1.85 12.88
N LEU A 263 5.16 1.83 11.54
CA LEU A 263 6.09 2.61 10.75
C LEU A 263 5.84 4.11 10.91
N GLY A 264 4.57 4.53 10.91
CA GLY A 264 4.18 5.92 11.19
C GLY A 264 4.67 6.40 12.55
N ARG A 265 4.51 5.58 13.60
CA ARG A 265 5.04 5.87 14.94
C ARG A 265 6.56 6.02 14.94
N SER A 266 7.28 5.17 14.19
CA SER A 266 8.73 5.24 14.10
C SER A 266 9.20 6.56 13.46
N VAL A 267 8.53 7.00 12.39
CA VAL A 267 8.83 8.27 11.70
C VAL A 267 8.50 9.47 12.60
N VAL A 268 7.33 9.48 13.26
CA VAL A 268 6.99 10.54 14.23
C VAL A 268 8.03 10.63 15.34
N ARG A 269 8.47 9.49 15.88
CA ARG A 269 9.52 9.47 16.90
C ARG A 269 10.84 10.03 16.38
N ASP A 270 11.28 9.63 15.19
CA ASP A 270 12.50 10.16 14.58
C ASP A 270 12.43 11.69 14.38
N MET A 271 11.27 12.20 13.97
CA MET A 271 11.02 13.64 13.84
C MET A 271 11.07 14.39 15.18
N TRP A 272 10.61 13.77 16.27
CA TRP A 272 10.54 14.36 17.61
C TRP A 272 11.85 14.25 18.40
N VAL A 273 12.69 13.25 18.11
CA VAL A 273 13.98 13.02 18.77
C VAL A 273 15.11 13.83 18.12
N THR A 274 15.07 14.03 16.79
CA THR A 274 16.11 14.82 16.09
C THR A 274 16.27 16.29 16.49
N PRO A 275 15.29 17.01 17.07
CA PRO A 275 15.51 18.36 17.61
C PRO A 275 16.23 18.36 18.95
N LYS A 276 16.25 17.25 19.70
CA LYS A 276 16.84 17.18 21.05
C LYS A 276 18.08 16.30 21.04
N ARG A 277 19.20 16.90 20.60
CA ARG A 277 20.55 16.41 20.89
C ARG A 277 20.78 16.56 22.40
N GLY A 278 20.25 15.62 23.18
CA GLY A 278 20.25 15.63 24.63
C GLY A 278 19.48 14.43 25.12
N ALA A 279 20.17 13.31 25.27
CA ALA A 279 19.64 12.06 25.79
C ALA A 279 19.06 12.28 27.19
N VAL A 280 17.75 12.48 27.26
CA VAL A 280 16.99 12.27 28.49
C VAL A 280 16.22 10.98 28.27
N ALA A 281 16.62 9.93 28.98
CA ALA A 281 15.90 8.66 29.01
C ALA A 281 14.46 8.94 29.45
N VAL A 282 13.52 8.84 28.51
CA VAL A 282 12.09 8.96 28.81
C VAL A 282 11.70 7.73 29.63
N PRO A 283 11.05 7.88 30.79
CA PRO A 283 10.62 6.73 31.60
C PRO A 283 9.70 5.80 30.79
N ASP A 284 9.92 4.50 30.93
CA ASP A 284 9.31 3.42 30.13
C ASP A 284 7.76 3.44 30.17
N THR A 285 7.19 3.96 31.27
CA THR A 285 5.75 4.18 31.44
C THR A 285 5.21 5.34 30.60
N GLY A 286 5.91 6.48 30.57
CA GLY A 286 5.58 7.64 29.73
C GLY A 286 5.66 7.32 28.24
N GLU A 287 6.61 6.47 27.85
CA GLU A 287 6.73 5.97 26.49
C GLU A 287 5.53 5.12 26.07
N ARG A 288 4.96 4.29 26.97
CA ARG A 288 3.75 3.50 26.69
C ARG A 288 2.52 4.37 26.49
N TRP A 289 2.27 5.33 27.37
CA TRP A 289 1.13 6.24 27.24
C TRP A 289 1.19 7.10 25.99
N SER A 290 2.37 7.67 25.67
CA SER A 290 2.57 8.45 24.45
C SER A 290 2.33 7.62 23.19
N ARG A 291 2.81 6.37 23.14
CA ARG A 291 2.56 5.47 22.00
C ARG A 291 1.10 5.09 21.83
N VAL A 292 0.41 4.77 22.92
CA VAL A 292 -1.02 4.42 22.85
C VAL A 292 -1.81 5.65 22.42
N ALA A 293 -1.52 6.83 22.98
CA ALA A 293 -2.16 8.08 22.57
C ALA A 293 -1.93 8.38 21.09
N LEU A 294 -0.70 8.21 20.58
CA LEU A 294 -0.38 8.40 19.17
C LEU A 294 -1.11 7.39 18.27
N THR A 295 -1.15 6.10 18.65
CA THR A 295 -1.91 5.08 17.92
C THR A 295 -3.41 5.41 17.90
N VAL A 296 -4.00 5.80 19.04
CA VAL A 296 -5.41 6.19 19.14
C VAL A 296 -5.70 7.41 18.28
N ALA A 297 -4.87 8.46 18.36
CA ALA A 297 -5.04 9.67 17.56
C ALA A 297 -4.93 9.37 16.06
N TRP A 298 -3.94 8.58 15.66
CA TRP A 298 -3.76 8.14 14.26
C TRP A 298 -4.97 7.36 13.77
N MET A 299 -5.42 6.36 14.53
CA MET A 299 -6.58 5.54 14.14
C MET A 299 -7.88 6.34 14.12
N ALA A 300 -8.12 7.20 15.10
CA ALA A 300 -9.33 8.02 15.16
C ALA A 300 -9.40 9.00 13.99
N THR A 301 -8.30 9.67 13.66
CA THR A 301 -8.23 10.62 12.53
C THR A 301 -8.37 9.92 11.19
N THR A 302 -7.67 8.81 10.97
CA THR A 302 -7.76 8.05 9.72
C THR A 302 -9.13 7.40 9.53
N LEU A 303 -9.75 6.86 10.60
CA LEU A 303 -11.12 6.33 10.57
C LEU A 303 -12.13 7.43 10.24
N CYS A 304 -12.03 8.59 10.89
CA CYS A 304 -12.89 9.74 10.61
C CYS A 304 -12.84 10.09 9.12
N ILE A 305 -11.64 10.26 8.56
CA ILE A 305 -11.48 10.57 7.13
C ILE A 305 -12.05 9.44 6.25
N ALA A 306 -11.76 8.18 6.55
CA ALA A 306 -12.24 7.03 5.77
C ALA A 306 -13.79 6.94 5.72
N LEU A 307 -14.48 7.42 6.75
CA LEU A 307 -15.95 7.48 6.79
C LEU A 307 -16.54 8.62 5.93
N PHE A 308 -15.78 9.69 5.70
CA PHE A 308 -16.24 10.83 4.90
C PHE A 308 -15.77 10.79 3.44
N VAL A 309 -14.80 9.95 3.11
CA VAL A 309 -14.29 9.81 1.75
C VAL A 309 -15.10 8.75 0.99
N PRO A 310 -15.87 9.14 -0.05
CA PRO A 310 -16.68 8.19 -0.82
C PRO A 310 -15.89 7.48 -1.93
N ASP A 311 -14.81 8.10 -2.43
CA ASP A 311 -14.08 7.63 -3.61
C ASP A 311 -12.62 7.31 -3.27
N ILE A 312 -12.29 6.02 -3.27
CA ILE A 312 -10.95 5.53 -3.03
C ILE A 312 -9.97 5.89 -4.17
N GLY A 313 -10.45 6.05 -5.40
CA GLY A 313 -9.63 6.40 -6.56
C GLY A 313 -8.89 7.71 -6.35
N LYS A 314 -9.58 8.73 -5.81
CA LYS A 314 -8.96 10.02 -5.49
C LYS A 314 -7.91 9.93 -4.39
N VAL A 315 -8.13 9.06 -3.40
CA VAL A 315 -7.13 8.79 -2.36
C VAL A 315 -5.89 8.13 -2.95
N ILE A 316 -6.08 7.14 -3.83
CA ILE A 316 -5.00 6.45 -4.54
C ILE A 316 -4.19 7.42 -5.41
N GLU A 317 -4.85 8.33 -6.13
CA GLU A 317 -4.16 9.36 -6.92
C GLU A 317 -3.28 10.27 -6.05
N LEU A 318 -3.79 10.70 -4.89
CA LEU A 318 -3.03 11.52 -3.96
C LEU A 318 -1.84 10.77 -3.36
N ILE A 319 -2.04 9.52 -2.93
CA ILE A 319 -0.97 8.66 -2.43
C ILE A 319 0.09 8.50 -3.51
N GLY A 320 -0.32 8.13 -4.72
CA GLY A 320 0.55 7.93 -5.87
C GLY A 320 1.40 9.14 -6.25
N GLY A 321 0.84 10.34 -6.10
CA GLY A 321 1.60 11.59 -6.26
C GLY A 321 2.72 11.73 -5.23
N ILE A 322 2.47 11.37 -3.97
CA ILE A 322 3.49 11.35 -2.91
C ILE A 322 4.49 10.20 -3.16
N SER A 323 4.01 9.01 -3.57
CA SER A 323 4.82 7.85 -3.97
C SER A 323 5.88 8.19 -5.01
N ALA A 324 5.56 9.10 -5.95
CA ALA A 324 6.48 9.56 -6.97
C ALA A 324 7.76 10.18 -6.39
N PHE A 325 7.71 10.80 -5.20
CA PHE A 325 8.90 11.30 -4.52
C PHE A 325 9.85 10.16 -4.12
N PHE A 326 9.30 9.05 -3.60
CA PHE A 326 10.08 7.89 -3.16
C PHE A 326 10.65 7.06 -4.30
N ILE A 327 9.97 7.06 -5.44
CA ILE A 327 10.35 6.28 -6.62
C ILE A 327 11.33 7.06 -7.50
N PHE A 328 11.08 8.34 -7.76
CA PHE A 328 11.84 9.13 -8.73
C PHE A 328 12.76 10.15 -8.07
N ILE A 329 12.23 11.00 -7.17
CA ILE A 329 12.94 12.19 -6.69
C ILE A 329 14.07 11.82 -5.72
N PHE A 330 13.77 11.09 -4.66
CA PHE A 330 14.77 10.75 -3.64
C PHE A 330 15.87 9.82 -4.17
N PRO A 331 15.57 8.74 -4.94
CA PRO A 331 16.63 7.94 -5.56
C PRO A 331 17.45 8.75 -6.56
N GLY A 332 16.81 9.59 -7.37
CA GLY A 332 17.49 10.49 -8.30
C GLY A 332 18.44 11.44 -7.59
N LEU A 333 18.01 12.02 -6.46
CA LEU A 333 18.83 12.89 -5.64
C LEU A 333 20.03 12.15 -5.04
N CYS A 334 19.82 10.93 -4.51
CA CYS A 334 20.91 10.08 -4.04
C CYS A 334 21.94 9.82 -5.15
N LEU A 335 21.49 9.47 -6.36
CA LEU A 335 22.37 9.21 -7.49
C LEU A 335 23.22 10.45 -7.85
N VAL A 336 22.61 11.64 -7.89
CA VAL A 336 23.30 12.91 -8.15
C VAL A 336 24.31 13.23 -7.05
N CYS A 337 23.93 13.09 -5.78
CA CYS A 337 24.84 13.32 -4.65
C CYS A 337 26.03 12.34 -4.68
N MET A 338 25.79 11.07 -4.98
CA MET A 338 26.82 10.02 -5.04
C MET A 338 27.80 10.22 -6.21
N THR A 339 27.30 10.60 -7.38
CA THR A 339 28.15 10.92 -8.54
C THR A 339 28.92 12.23 -8.33
N GLY A 340 28.30 13.23 -7.70
CA GLY A 340 28.97 14.47 -7.29
C GLY A 340 30.11 14.25 -6.30
N THR A 341 29.97 13.31 -5.36
CA THR A 341 31.07 12.92 -4.45
C THR A 341 32.22 12.18 -5.13
N HIS A 342 32.02 11.62 -6.33
CA HIS A 342 33.09 10.96 -7.09
C HIS A 342 33.90 11.96 -7.95
N ILE A 343 33.34 13.15 -8.23
CA ILE A 343 34.04 14.26 -8.91
C ILE A 343 34.82 15.11 -7.91
N LEU A 344 34.32 15.25 -6.68
CA LEU A 344 35.09 15.77 -5.55
C LEU A 344 35.92 14.62 -4.95
N GLY A 345 37.09 14.37 -5.54
CA GLY A 345 38.07 13.40 -5.04
C GLY A 345 38.33 13.49 -3.53
N PRO A 346 38.98 12.46 -2.94
CA PRO A 346 39.01 12.23 -1.50
C PRO A 346 39.32 13.50 -0.74
N ARG A 347 38.43 13.90 0.18
CA ARG A 347 38.75 14.90 1.20
C ARG A 347 39.96 14.38 1.97
N LYS A 348 41.16 14.82 1.57
CA LYS A 348 42.39 14.58 2.30
C LYS A 348 42.31 15.39 3.60
N LYS A 349 42.31 14.62 4.68
CA LYS A 349 42.57 14.93 6.10
C LYS A 349 41.45 15.62 6.85
#